data_AF-A0A101WRU2-F1
#
_entry.id   AF-A0A101WRU2-F1
#
_cell.length_a   1.000
_cell.length_b   1.000
_cell.length_c   1.000
_cell.angle_alpha   90.00
_cell.angle_beta   90.00
_cell.angle_gamma   90.00
#
_symmetry.space_group_name_H-M   'P 1'
#
loop_
_entity.id
_entity.type
_entity.pdbx_description
1 polymer ?
#
loop_
_entity_poly.entity_id
_entity_poly.type
_entity_poly.pdbx_seq_one_letter_code
_entity_poly.pdbx_strand_id
1 'polypeptide(L)'
;MTRETQTLEPQNLTMNDIIIKKIEARKRGYLNEPELILQGFRDETNEIEGYHGRELLELLQNAVDELGAATNRHVCIELSGNILRFSNNGSVFSQDGITSLMYSHLSPKHNDQTYIGNKGTGFRSVLNWANGVRIYSGDLSIEFNPVFAEELLNELLKDENIKNYQIRHPDLKVATLVAPQIIPQLFQKAYDTVIELDVKEAMLDDVQAQINKIDARTLLFLDELERLTIIQNEEKIVFDKTTTVKTEEQRLVSITTYVNDDITDFDEWCRFSPKMTACISLPMAEEMY
;
A
#
# COMPACT_ATOMS: atom_id res chain seq x y z
N MET A 1 -38.81 -41.98 7.34
CA MET A 1 -37.46 -41.52 7.70
C MET A 1 -36.89 -40.77 6.50
N THR A 2 -37.26 -39.50 6.38
CA THR A 2 -36.72 -38.58 5.37
C THR A 2 -35.36 -38.11 5.88
N ARG A 3 -34.30 -38.40 5.13
CA ARG A 3 -32.97 -37.83 5.37
C ARG A 3 -33.02 -36.37 5.00
N GLU A 4 -32.94 -35.49 5.99
CA GLU A 4 -32.67 -34.07 5.77
C GLU A 4 -31.23 -33.95 5.25
N THR A 5 -31.10 -33.56 4.00
CA THR A 5 -29.85 -33.09 3.43
C THR A 5 -29.54 -31.75 4.09
N GLN A 6 -28.66 -31.75 5.09
CA GLN A 6 -28.05 -30.52 5.59
C GLN A 6 -27.24 -29.92 4.43
N THR A 7 -27.81 -28.93 3.76
CA THR A 7 -27.05 -28.00 2.92
C THR A 7 -26.15 -27.20 3.86
N LEU A 8 -24.89 -27.60 3.94
CA LEU A 8 -23.83 -26.81 4.56
C LEU A 8 -23.79 -25.46 3.84
N GLU A 9 -24.08 -24.37 4.55
CA GLU A 9 -23.83 -23.03 4.02
C GLU A 9 -22.34 -22.90 3.65
N PRO A 10 -22.00 -22.22 2.55
CA PRO A 10 -20.61 -22.01 2.18
C PRO A 10 -19.92 -21.24 3.32
N GLN A 11 -18.90 -21.85 3.94
CA GLN A 11 -18.07 -21.18 4.93
C GLN A 11 -17.44 -19.94 4.28
N ASN A 12 -17.83 -18.75 4.72
CA ASN A 12 -17.15 -17.51 4.34
C ASN A 12 -15.70 -17.60 4.83
N LEU A 13 -14.76 -17.70 3.91
CA LEU A 13 -13.32 -17.74 4.21
C LEU A 13 -12.88 -16.37 4.74
N THR A 14 -12.09 -16.38 5.81
CA THR A 14 -11.43 -15.16 6.31
C THR A 14 -10.34 -14.69 5.33
N MET A 15 -9.89 -13.44 5.44
CA MET A 15 -8.77 -12.96 4.64
C MET A 15 -7.51 -13.81 4.86
N ASN A 16 -7.27 -14.22 6.10
CA ASN A 16 -6.13 -15.07 6.46
C ASN A 16 -6.22 -16.46 5.80
N ASP A 17 -7.42 -17.06 5.72
CA ASP A 17 -7.62 -18.34 5.01
C ASP A 17 -7.31 -18.22 3.52
N ILE A 18 -7.67 -17.09 2.91
CA ILE A 18 -7.41 -16.81 1.51
C ILE A 18 -5.90 -16.70 1.24
N ILE A 19 -5.16 -16.03 2.13
CA ILE A 19 -3.71 -15.89 2.03
C ILE A 19 -3.03 -17.25 2.14
N ILE A 20 -3.41 -18.07 3.13
CA ILE A 20 -2.88 -19.42 3.28
C ILE A 20 -3.13 -20.24 2.01
N LYS A 21 -4.35 -20.18 1.45
CA LYS A 21 -4.67 -20.86 0.18
C LYS A 21 -3.80 -20.37 -0.99
N LYS A 22 -3.49 -19.08 -1.05
CA LYS A 22 -2.63 -18.49 -2.08
C LYS A 22 -1.18 -18.93 -1.94
N ILE A 23 -0.63 -18.93 -0.72
CA ILE A 23 0.72 -19.44 -0.43
C ILE A 23 0.83 -20.90 -0.87
N GLU A 24 -0.13 -21.74 -0.49
CA GLU A 24 -0.14 -23.16 -0.87
C GLU A 24 -0.29 -23.38 -2.38
N ALA A 25 -1.09 -22.56 -3.06
CA ALA A 25 -1.17 -22.59 -4.52
C ALA A 25 0.16 -22.21 -5.17
N ARG A 26 0.86 -21.22 -4.62
CA ARG A 26 2.16 -20.77 -5.11
C ARG A 26 3.24 -21.83 -4.90
N LYS A 27 3.28 -22.47 -3.72
CA LYS A 27 4.15 -23.63 -3.46
C LYS A 27 4.00 -24.71 -4.51
N ARG A 28 2.76 -25.11 -4.82
CA ARG A 28 2.49 -26.10 -5.88
C ARG A 28 3.01 -25.65 -7.26
N GLY A 29 2.87 -24.37 -7.58
CA GLY A 29 3.43 -23.79 -8.81
C GLY A 29 4.96 -23.94 -8.85
N TYR A 30 5.64 -23.59 -7.77
CA TYR A 30 7.10 -23.70 -7.66
C TYR A 30 7.62 -25.13 -7.76
N LEU A 31 6.93 -26.10 -7.17
CA LEU A 31 7.31 -27.51 -7.30
C LEU A 31 7.25 -28.01 -8.75
N ASN A 32 6.31 -27.49 -9.54
CA ASN A 32 6.17 -27.84 -10.95
C ASN A 32 7.14 -27.05 -11.86
N GLU A 33 7.35 -25.76 -11.60
CA GLU A 33 8.16 -24.85 -12.40
C GLU A 33 9.07 -24.01 -11.47
N PRO A 34 10.26 -24.55 -11.10
CA PRO A 34 11.19 -23.89 -10.18
C PRO A 34 11.70 -22.53 -10.70
N GLU A 35 11.68 -22.33 -12.01
CA GLU A 35 12.04 -21.07 -12.68
C GLU A 35 11.25 -19.88 -12.13
N LEU A 36 9.97 -20.10 -11.77
CA LEU A 36 9.09 -19.07 -11.22
C LEU A 36 9.58 -18.52 -9.87
N ILE A 37 10.36 -19.30 -9.10
CA ILE A 37 10.95 -18.85 -7.83
C ILE A 37 11.95 -17.73 -8.13
N LEU A 38 12.93 -18.05 -8.99
CA LEU A 38 14.01 -17.13 -9.33
C LEU A 38 13.51 -15.93 -10.13
N GLN A 39 12.55 -16.15 -11.02
CA GLN A 39 11.88 -15.07 -11.75
C GLN A 39 11.21 -14.09 -10.78
N GLY A 40 10.36 -14.59 -9.86
CA GLY A 40 9.65 -13.73 -8.92
C GLY A 40 10.59 -12.92 -8.02
N PHE A 41 11.69 -13.53 -7.56
CA PHE A 41 12.71 -12.82 -6.77
C PHE A 41 13.42 -11.72 -7.55
N ARG A 42 13.77 -11.99 -8.82
CA ARG A 42 14.40 -10.99 -9.69
C ARG A 42 13.44 -9.86 -10.04
N ASP A 43 12.18 -10.17 -10.31
CA ASP A 43 11.15 -9.17 -10.60
C ASP A 43 10.95 -8.24 -9.39
N GLU A 44 10.82 -8.79 -8.18
CA GLU A 44 10.73 -8.01 -6.94
C GLU A 44 11.96 -7.11 -6.76
N THR A 45 13.17 -7.66 -6.96
CA THR A 45 14.43 -6.89 -6.81
C THR A 45 14.53 -5.74 -7.83
N ASN A 46 14.18 -5.99 -9.09
CA ASN A 46 14.23 -4.97 -10.15
C ASN A 46 13.20 -3.84 -9.91
N GLU A 47 12.01 -4.18 -9.41
CA GLU A 47 10.97 -3.18 -9.08
C GLU A 47 11.40 -2.31 -7.89
N ILE A 48 12.11 -2.89 -6.94
CA ILE A 48 12.67 -2.21 -5.77
C ILE A 48 13.74 -1.16 -6.20
N GLU A 49 14.65 -1.49 -7.12
CA GLU A 49 15.73 -0.58 -7.55
C GLU A 49 15.25 0.62 -8.40
N GLY A 50 14.08 0.51 -9.03
CA GLY A 50 13.54 1.55 -9.92
C GLY A 50 12.95 2.77 -9.21
N TYR A 51 12.77 2.71 -7.89
CA TYR A 51 12.05 3.70 -7.10
C TYR A 51 12.93 4.22 -5.96
N HIS A 52 13.48 5.43 -6.13
CA HIS A 52 14.22 6.13 -5.09
C HIS A 52 13.70 7.55 -4.88
N GLY A 53 13.41 7.89 -3.62
CA GLY A 53 13.15 9.27 -3.18
C GLY A 53 11.68 9.72 -3.14
N ARG A 54 10.72 8.81 -3.34
CA ARG A 54 9.27 9.09 -3.28
C ARG A 54 8.46 8.09 -2.45
N GLU A 55 9.13 7.17 -1.76
CA GLU A 55 8.52 6.04 -1.08
C GLU A 55 7.52 6.49 0.01
N LEU A 56 7.87 7.52 0.81
CA LEU A 56 6.97 8.07 1.83
C LEU A 56 5.72 8.71 1.21
N LEU A 57 5.91 9.46 0.12
CA LEU A 57 4.80 10.13 -0.58
C LEU A 57 3.91 9.13 -1.31
N GLU A 58 4.46 8.05 -1.84
CA GLU A 58 3.70 6.96 -2.45
C GLU A 58 2.87 6.20 -1.40
N LEU A 59 3.44 5.93 -0.23
CA LEU A 59 2.67 5.37 0.90
C LEU A 59 1.56 6.31 1.35
N LEU A 60 1.85 7.61 1.48
CA LEU A 60 0.85 8.62 1.85
C LEU A 60 -0.26 8.70 0.79
N GLN A 61 0.07 8.70 -0.50
CA GLN A 61 -0.91 8.70 -1.58
C GLN A 61 -1.79 7.45 -1.54
N ASN A 62 -1.20 6.26 -1.37
CA ASN A 62 -1.96 5.02 -1.23
C ASN A 62 -2.92 5.09 -0.03
N ALA A 63 -2.47 5.63 1.10
CA ALA A 63 -3.33 5.80 2.28
C ALA A 63 -4.47 6.80 2.02
N VAL A 64 -4.21 7.88 1.28
CA VAL A 64 -5.19 8.91 0.91
C VAL A 64 -6.22 8.38 -0.08
N ASP A 65 -5.80 7.64 -1.09
CA ASP A 65 -6.68 7.04 -2.11
C ASP A 65 -7.70 6.09 -1.46
N GLU A 66 -7.31 5.40 -0.38
CA GLU A 66 -8.19 4.49 0.35
C GLU A 66 -9.13 5.20 1.35
N LEU A 67 -8.98 6.50 1.61
CA LEU A 67 -9.89 7.26 2.49
C LEU A 67 -11.31 7.33 1.91
N GLY A 68 -11.43 7.52 0.59
CA GLY A 68 -12.71 7.58 -0.12
C GLY A 68 -13.75 8.47 0.58
N ALA A 69 -14.93 7.89 0.86
CA ALA A 69 -16.03 8.58 1.53
C ALA A 69 -16.05 8.40 3.06
N ALA A 70 -14.92 8.06 3.68
CA ALA A 70 -14.83 7.92 5.14
C ALA A 70 -15.25 9.22 5.84
N THR A 71 -15.85 9.09 7.03
CA THR A 71 -16.31 10.23 7.83
C THR A 71 -15.18 10.96 8.56
N ASN A 72 -14.03 10.31 8.71
CA ASN A 72 -12.83 10.87 9.34
C ASN A 72 -11.63 10.61 8.43
N ARG A 73 -11.41 11.46 7.43
CA ARG A 73 -10.36 11.25 6.42
C ARG A 73 -8.99 11.65 6.95
N HIS A 74 -8.48 10.80 7.83
CA HIS A 74 -7.30 11.02 8.65
C HIS A 74 -6.22 9.99 8.32
N VAL A 75 -4.99 10.50 8.12
CA VAL A 75 -3.77 9.70 8.06
C VAL A 75 -2.86 10.10 9.21
N CYS A 76 -2.25 9.11 9.86
CA CYS A 76 -1.23 9.27 10.89
C CYS A 76 0.08 8.60 10.45
N ILE A 77 1.17 9.35 10.52
CA ILE A 77 2.54 8.88 10.28
C ILE A 77 3.28 9.00 11.60
N GLU A 78 3.83 7.91 12.10
CA GLU A 78 4.57 7.87 13.36
C GLU A 78 5.92 7.19 13.14
N LEU A 79 7.01 7.86 13.49
CA LEU A 79 8.34 7.23 13.57
C LEU A 79 8.75 7.15 15.04
N SER A 80 8.84 5.93 15.57
CA SER A 80 9.28 5.66 16.95
C SER A 80 10.41 4.62 16.94
N GLY A 81 11.61 5.06 17.28
CA GLY A 81 12.83 4.26 17.10
C GLY A 81 13.03 3.92 15.62
N ASN A 82 13.03 2.62 15.31
CA ASN A 82 13.11 2.11 13.94
C ASN A 82 11.74 1.69 13.35
N ILE A 83 10.63 1.91 14.05
CA ILE A 83 9.31 1.55 13.54
C ILE A 83 8.65 2.77 12.93
N LEU A 84 8.43 2.72 11.61
CA LEU A 84 7.62 3.67 10.87
C LEU A 84 6.21 3.10 10.72
N ARG A 85 5.21 3.77 11.30
CA ARG A 85 3.81 3.38 11.24
C ARG A 85 3.01 4.37 10.39
N PHE A 86 2.33 3.86 9.39
CA PHE A 86 1.31 4.56 8.61
C PHE A 86 -0.06 4.02 9.00
N SER A 87 -0.98 4.90 9.40
CA SER A 87 -2.32 4.52 9.77
C SER A 87 -3.35 5.41 9.08
N ASN A 88 -4.44 4.85 8.57
CA ASN A 88 -5.49 5.61 7.91
C ASN A 88 -6.88 5.04 8.19
N ASN A 89 -7.88 5.92 8.11
CA ASN A 89 -9.30 5.59 8.25
C ASN A 89 -9.97 5.59 6.88
N GLY A 90 -10.55 4.48 6.48
CA GLY A 90 -11.01 4.28 5.11
C GLY A 90 -11.27 2.82 4.78
N SER A 91 -11.05 2.48 3.52
CA SER A 91 -11.23 1.12 3.04
C SER A 91 -10.20 0.18 3.66
N VAL A 92 -10.69 -0.97 4.13
CA VAL A 92 -9.83 -2.10 4.50
C VAL A 92 -9.35 -2.82 3.23
N PHE A 93 -8.15 -3.41 3.30
CA PHE A 93 -7.61 -4.29 2.27
C PHE A 93 -8.64 -5.32 1.80
N SER A 94 -8.87 -5.33 0.48
CA SER A 94 -9.64 -6.36 -0.20
C SER A 94 -8.76 -7.57 -0.52
N GLN A 95 -9.40 -8.70 -0.85
CA GLN A 95 -8.71 -9.89 -1.35
C GLN A 95 -7.86 -9.57 -2.59
N ASP A 96 -8.40 -8.76 -3.50
CA ASP A 96 -7.71 -8.35 -4.71
C ASP A 96 -6.53 -7.42 -4.41
N GLY A 97 -6.67 -6.53 -3.42
CA GLY A 97 -5.61 -5.67 -2.93
C GLY A 97 -4.43 -6.45 -2.35
N ILE A 98 -4.69 -7.43 -1.46
CA ILE A 98 -3.58 -8.26 -0.95
C ILE A 98 -2.99 -9.17 -2.03
N THR A 99 -3.80 -9.65 -2.97
CA THR A 99 -3.33 -10.47 -4.08
C THR A 99 -2.38 -9.72 -5.00
N SER A 100 -2.67 -8.45 -5.30
CA SER A 100 -1.81 -7.60 -6.13
C SER A 100 -0.52 -7.20 -5.43
N LEU A 101 -0.51 -7.14 -4.09
CA LEU A 101 0.73 -7.04 -3.32
C LEU A 101 1.58 -8.30 -3.50
N MET A 102 1.00 -9.48 -3.25
CA MET A 102 1.72 -10.76 -3.30
C MET A 102 2.20 -11.15 -4.71
N TYR A 103 1.51 -10.72 -5.77
CA TYR A 103 1.82 -11.11 -7.14
C TYR A 103 2.11 -9.91 -8.04
N SER A 104 3.34 -9.85 -8.53
CA SER A 104 3.76 -8.85 -9.51
C SER A 104 2.88 -8.97 -10.78
N HIS A 105 2.42 -7.82 -11.29
CA HIS A 105 1.64 -7.67 -12.54
C HIS A 105 0.17 -8.19 -12.57
N LEU A 106 -0.44 -8.54 -11.44
CA LEU A 106 -1.87 -8.95 -11.40
C LEU A 106 -2.84 -7.84 -10.96
N SER A 107 -2.47 -6.55 -11.09
CA SER A 107 -3.36 -5.45 -10.68
C SER A 107 -4.72 -5.53 -11.41
N PRO A 108 -5.85 -5.71 -10.69
CA PRO A 108 -7.15 -6.02 -11.31
C PRO A 108 -7.85 -4.82 -11.96
N LYS A 109 -7.31 -3.59 -11.82
CA LYS A 109 -7.96 -2.36 -12.29
C LYS A 109 -7.20 -1.70 -13.43
N HIS A 110 -7.08 -2.41 -14.55
CA HIS A 110 -6.51 -1.85 -15.78
C HIS A 110 -7.40 -0.83 -16.51
N ASN A 111 -8.63 -0.54 -16.01
CA ASN A 111 -9.67 0.16 -16.77
C ASN A 111 -10.23 1.47 -16.19
N ASP A 112 -9.84 1.92 -14.99
CA ASP A 112 -10.31 3.23 -14.48
C ASP A 112 -9.19 4.27 -14.51
N GLN A 113 -9.29 5.20 -15.47
CA GLN A 113 -8.36 6.31 -15.70
C GLN A 113 -8.40 7.39 -14.60
N THR A 114 -9.17 7.19 -13.54
CA THR A 114 -9.40 8.15 -12.45
C THR A 114 -8.57 7.88 -11.18
N TYR A 115 -7.88 6.74 -11.09
CA TYR A 115 -7.06 6.38 -9.92
C TYR A 115 -5.58 6.32 -10.30
N ILE A 116 -4.78 7.23 -9.73
CA ILE A 116 -3.35 7.37 -10.04
C ILE A 116 -2.47 6.35 -9.28
N GLY A 117 -3.02 5.58 -8.33
CA GLY A 117 -2.31 4.55 -7.54
C GLY A 117 -2.30 3.11 -8.09
N ASN A 118 -2.55 2.88 -9.38
CA ASN A 118 -2.85 1.53 -9.93
C ASN A 118 -1.66 0.58 -10.16
N LYS A 119 -0.48 0.85 -9.60
CA LYS A 119 0.66 -0.06 -9.70
C LYS A 119 1.11 -0.40 -8.28
N GLY A 120 1.09 -1.69 -7.93
CA GLY A 120 1.73 -2.23 -6.72
C GLY A 120 3.24 -2.01 -6.64
N THR A 121 3.79 -1.09 -7.44
CA THR A 121 5.17 -0.60 -7.46
C THR A 121 5.46 0.29 -6.26
N GLY A 122 4.49 1.11 -5.82
CA GLY A 122 4.70 2.04 -4.70
C GLY A 122 4.79 1.36 -3.33
N PHE A 123 4.21 0.17 -3.17
CA PHE A 123 4.41 -0.64 -1.97
C PHE A 123 5.74 -1.38 -2.00
N ARG A 124 6.21 -1.83 -3.17
CA ARG A 124 7.48 -2.57 -3.27
C ARG A 124 8.69 -1.71 -2.96
N SER A 125 8.65 -0.43 -3.30
CA SER A 125 9.74 0.52 -2.99
C SER A 125 10.06 0.57 -1.49
N VAL A 126 9.08 0.29 -0.62
CA VAL A 126 9.27 0.30 0.84
C VAL A 126 10.06 -0.89 1.37
N LEU A 127 10.23 -1.96 0.57
CA LEU A 127 11.09 -3.09 0.90
C LEU A 127 12.58 -2.71 0.89
N ASN A 128 12.95 -1.63 0.18
CA ASN A 128 14.29 -1.03 0.34
C ASN A 128 14.50 -0.51 1.75
N TRP A 129 13.46 0.06 2.36
CA TRP A 129 13.54 0.68 3.67
C TRP A 129 13.47 -0.31 4.81
N ALA A 130 12.70 -1.39 4.65
CA ALA A 130 12.31 -2.22 5.76
C ALA A 130 13.02 -3.59 5.81
N ASN A 131 13.35 -4.05 7.01
CA ASN A 131 13.66 -5.45 7.31
C ASN A 131 12.40 -6.32 7.29
N GLY A 132 11.24 -5.72 7.57
CA GLY A 132 9.95 -6.38 7.50
C GLY A 132 8.81 -5.38 7.48
N VAL A 133 7.69 -5.77 6.88
CA VAL A 133 6.49 -4.94 6.74
C VAL A 133 5.29 -5.67 7.32
N ARG A 134 4.60 -5.06 8.27
CA ARG A 134 3.37 -5.58 8.89
C ARG A 134 2.17 -4.83 8.36
N ILE A 135 1.08 -5.54 8.08
CA ILE A 135 -0.18 -4.96 7.63
C ILE A 135 -1.31 -5.47 8.54
N TYR A 136 -2.06 -4.53 9.10
CA TYR A 136 -3.25 -4.77 9.91
C TYR A 136 -4.45 -4.04 9.31
N SER A 137 -5.45 -4.76 8.81
CA SER A 137 -6.56 -4.15 8.05
C SER A 137 -7.82 -5.01 8.11
N GLY A 138 -8.92 -4.53 8.70
CA GLY A 138 -10.06 -5.40 9.02
C GLY A 138 -9.62 -6.65 9.79
N ASP A 139 -9.90 -7.84 9.24
CA ASP A 139 -9.49 -9.16 9.75
C ASP A 139 -8.09 -9.62 9.26
N LEU A 140 -7.45 -8.85 8.37
CA LEU A 140 -6.09 -9.09 7.89
C LEU A 140 -5.07 -8.72 8.96
N SER A 141 -4.12 -9.62 9.21
CA SER A 141 -2.95 -9.38 10.05
C SER A 141 -1.78 -10.24 9.57
N ILE A 142 -0.84 -9.61 8.86
CA ILE A 142 0.27 -10.32 8.23
C ILE A 142 1.59 -9.56 8.37
N GLU A 143 2.69 -10.30 8.25
CA GLU A 143 4.04 -9.75 8.12
C GLU A 143 4.74 -10.34 6.88
N PHE A 144 5.37 -9.46 6.12
CA PHE A 144 6.34 -9.80 5.09
C PHE A 144 7.74 -9.61 5.67
N ASN A 145 8.55 -10.66 5.63
CA ASN A 145 9.93 -10.63 6.14
C ASN A 145 10.80 -11.57 5.30
N PRO A 146 12.02 -11.16 4.90
CA PRO A 146 12.94 -12.01 4.13
C PRO A 146 13.19 -13.37 4.81
N VAL A 147 13.18 -13.43 6.14
CA VAL A 147 13.33 -14.69 6.90
C VAL A 147 12.24 -15.70 6.52
N PHE A 148 11.00 -15.25 6.30
CA PHE A 148 9.89 -16.15 5.92
C PHE A 148 10.05 -16.68 4.50
N ALA A 149 10.63 -15.88 3.60
CA ALA A 149 10.96 -16.32 2.25
C ALA A 149 12.09 -17.38 2.27
N GLU A 150 13.08 -17.22 3.15
CA GLU A 150 14.13 -18.23 3.37
C GLU A 150 13.56 -19.53 3.97
N GLU A 151 12.66 -19.44 4.94
CA GLU A 151 11.94 -20.59 5.50
C GLU A 151 11.14 -21.33 4.43
N LEU A 152 10.43 -20.58 3.57
CA LEU A 152 9.69 -21.14 2.44
C LEU A 152 10.62 -21.84 1.45
N LEU A 153 11.76 -21.24 1.12
CA LEU A 153 12.75 -21.88 0.25
C LEU A 153 13.29 -23.18 0.88
N ASN A 154 13.61 -23.17 2.16
CA ASN A 154 14.08 -24.35 2.89
C ASN A 154 13.04 -25.47 2.93
N GLU A 155 11.75 -25.12 3.00
CA GLU A 155 10.66 -26.09 2.87
C GLU A 155 10.62 -26.70 1.45
N LEU A 156 10.72 -25.87 0.41
CA LEU A 156 10.68 -26.29 -0.99
C LEU A 156 11.90 -27.16 -1.37
N LEU A 157 13.08 -26.89 -0.79
CA LEU A 157 14.31 -27.66 -1.03
C LEU A 157 14.26 -29.11 -0.54
N LYS A 158 13.22 -29.51 0.18
CA LYS A 158 12.94 -30.93 0.49
C LYS A 158 12.54 -31.73 -0.75
N ASP A 159 12.07 -31.05 -1.80
CA ASP A 159 11.77 -31.65 -3.09
C ASP A 159 13.02 -31.71 -3.99
N GLU A 160 13.27 -32.87 -4.59
CA GLU A 160 14.46 -33.11 -5.42
C GLU A 160 14.48 -32.25 -6.69
N ASN A 161 13.33 -31.85 -7.25
CA ASN A 161 13.28 -30.96 -8.41
C ASN A 161 13.84 -29.58 -8.05
N ILE A 162 13.39 -29.01 -6.93
CA ILE A 162 13.87 -27.71 -6.43
C ILE A 162 15.35 -27.78 -6.08
N LYS A 163 15.79 -28.85 -5.41
CA LYS A 163 17.20 -29.04 -5.04
C LYS A 163 18.12 -29.12 -6.26
N ASN A 164 17.73 -29.89 -7.28
CA ASN A 164 18.48 -29.96 -8.54
C ASN A 164 18.48 -28.63 -9.29
N TYR A 165 17.42 -27.82 -9.16
CA TYR A 165 17.40 -26.46 -9.68
C TYR A 165 18.36 -25.54 -8.93
N GLN A 166 18.38 -25.58 -7.58
CA GLN A 166 19.31 -24.79 -6.76
C GLN A 166 20.78 -25.09 -7.04
N ILE A 167 21.15 -26.35 -7.31
CA ILE A 167 22.53 -26.70 -7.67
C ILE A 167 22.96 -25.99 -8.96
N ARG A 168 22.04 -25.82 -9.92
CA ARG A 168 22.28 -25.09 -11.18
C ARG A 168 22.18 -23.57 -11.00
N HIS A 169 21.43 -23.12 -9.99
CA HIS A 169 21.16 -21.72 -9.68
C HIS A 169 21.46 -21.43 -8.19
N PRO A 170 22.75 -21.29 -7.80
CA PRO A 170 23.12 -21.05 -6.41
C PRO A 170 22.57 -19.73 -5.82
N ASP A 171 22.13 -18.82 -6.68
CA ASP A 171 21.47 -17.55 -6.36
C ASP A 171 19.96 -17.69 -6.09
N LEU A 172 19.40 -18.92 -6.10
CA LEU A 172 17.98 -19.16 -5.87
C LEU A 172 17.51 -18.58 -4.54
N LYS A 173 16.60 -17.62 -4.63
CA LYS A 173 15.91 -16.99 -3.50
C LYS A 173 14.42 -16.86 -3.81
N VAL A 174 13.61 -16.85 -2.77
CA VAL A 174 12.18 -16.59 -2.86
C VAL A 174 11.94 -15.10 -2.61
N ALA A 175 11.00 -14.50 -3.34
CA ALA A 175 10.57 -13.12 -3.13
C ALA A 175 9.92 -12.94 -1.75
N THR A 176 10.11 -11.77 -1.13
CA THR A 176 9.60 -11.47 0.22
C THR A 176 8.07 -11.41 0.22
N LEU A 177 7.47 -10.77 -0.79
CA LEU A 177 6.03 -10.55 -0.86
C LEU A 177 5.20 -11.81 -1.15
N VAL A 178 5.82 -12.91 -1.61
CA VAL A 178 5.10 -14.16 -1.86
C VAL A 178 4.97 -15.04 -0.61
N ALA A 179 5.69 -14.71 0.46
CA ALA A 179 5.81 -15.52 1.66
C ALA A 179 5.39 -14.78 2.95
N PRO A 180 4.20 -14.13 3.02
CA PRO A 180 3.76 -13.55 4.27
C PRO A 180 3.46 -14.61 5.31
N GLN A 181 3.61 -14.26 6.58
CA GLN A 181 3.07 -15.03 7.70
C GLN A 181 1.90 -14.31 8.35
N ILE A 182 0.93 -15.07 8.85
CA ILE A 182 -0.15 -14.52 9.66
C ILE A 182 0.40 -14.20 11.05
N ILE A 183 0.16 -12.99 11.54
CA ILE A 183 0.61 -12.52 12.85
C ILE A 183 -0.60 -12.17 13.75
N PRO A 184 -0.44 -12.08 15.08
CA PRO A 184 -1.52 -11.65 15.97
C PRO A 184 -2.05 -10.26 15.60
N GLN A 185 -3.37 -10.09 15.71
CA GLN A 185 -4.04 -8.80 15.50
C GLN A 185 -3.56 -7.74 16.50
N LEU A 186 -3.66 -6.47 16.12
CA LEU A 186 -3.47 -5.36 17.04
C LEU A 186 -4.61 -5.35 18.07
N PHE A 187 -4.27 -5.34 19.36
CA PHE A 187 -5.23 -5.39 20.46
C PHE A 187 -6.17 -4.17 20.52
N GLN A 188 -5.73 -3.01 20.01
CA GLN A 188 -6.52 -1.79 19.95
C GLN A 188 -6.36 -1.14 18.58
N LYS A 189 -7.44 -1.13 17.81
CA LYS A 189 -7.44 -0.52 16.48
C LYS A 189 -8.09 0.85 16.55
N ALA A 190 -7.26 1.89 16.53
CA ALA A 190 -7.72 3.27 16.37
C ALA A 190 -7.96 3.64 14.90
N TYR A 191 -7.46 2.82 13.96
CA TYR A 191 -7.48 3.06 12.51
C TYR A 191 -7.95 1.83 11.74
N ASP A 192 -8.57 2.03 10.58
CA ASP A 192 -9.06 0.93 9.73
C ASP A 192 -7.94 0.10 9.13
N THR A 193 -6.85 0.76 8.72
CA THR A 193 -5.63 0.15 8.17
C THR A 193 -4.41 0.72 8.87
N VAL A 194 -3.47 -0.16 9.23
CA VAL A 194 -2.16 0.17 9.80
C VAL A 194 -1.09 -0.63 9.05
N ILE A 195 -0.08 0.07 8.54
CA ILE A 195 1.11 -0.50 7.93
C ILE A 195 2.31 -0.11 8.79
N GLU A 196 3.08 -1.08 9.25
CA GLU A 196 4.31 -0.86 10.01
C GLU A 196 5.52 -1.34 9.24
N LEU A 197 6.56 -0.53 9.22
CA LEU A 197 7.85 -0.87 8.63
C LEU A 197 8.88 -0.93 9.75
N ASP A 198 9.55 -2.07 9.87
CA ASP A 198 10.79 -2.18 10.64
C ASP A 198 11.92 -1.61 9.79
N VAL A 199 12.17 -0.31 9.92
CA VAL A 199 13.11 0.45 9.09
C VAL A 199 14.55 0.00 9.39
N LYS A 200 15.29 -0.30 8.33
CA LYS A 200 16.74 -0.56 8.39
C LYS A 200 17.46 0.65 8.97
N GLU A 201 18.40 0.41 9.88
CA GLU A 201 19.16 1.49 10.53
C GLU A 201 19.81 2.45 9.52
N ALA A 202 20.37 1.91 8.42
CA ALA A 202 20.98 2.69 7.35
C ALA A 202 20.00 3.60 6.57
N MET A 203 18.69 3.35 6.67
CA MET A 203 17.64 4.10 5.96
C MET A 203 16.90 5.09 6.87
N LEU A 204 17.20 5.12 8.18
CA LEU A 204 16.49 5.98 9.14
C LEU A 204 16.62 7.46 8.79
N ASP A 205 17.83 7.91 8.44
CA ASP A 205 18.08 9.30 8.06
C ASP A 205 17.31 9.70 6.79
N ASP A 206 17.21 8.79 5.82
CA ASP A 206 16.46 9.02 4.58
C ASP A 206 14.95 9.11 4.85
N VAL A 207 14.41 8.20 5.67
CA VAL A 207 13.00 8.21 6.10
C VAL A 207 12.68 9.50 6.85
N GLN A 208 13.53 9.84 7.83
CA GLN A 208 13.44 11.07 8.62
C GLN A 208 13.48 12.32 7.73
N ALA A 209 14.37 12.35 6.75
CA ALA A 209 14.46 13.44 5.78
C ALA A 209 13.22 13.54 4.87
N GLN A 210 12.59 12.42 4.51
CA GLN A 210 11.33 12.46 3.76
C GLN A 210 10.16 12.95 4.62
N ILE A 211 10.07 12.54 5.89
CA ILE A 211 9.03 13.01 6.82
C ILE A 211 9.14 14.53 6.99
N ASN A 212 10.35 15.04 7.21
CA ASN A 212 10.61 16.47 7.40
C ASN A 212 10.34 17.34 6.17
N LYS A 213 10.16 16.74 4.98
CA LYS A 213 9.77 17.46 3.76
C LYS A 213 8.25 17.66 3.67
N ILE A 214 7.46 16.94 4.46
CA ILE A 214 6.02 17.11 4.47
C ILE A 214 5.68 18.42 5.16
N ASP A 215 4.94 19.26 4.46
CA ASP A 215 4.45 20.55 4.94
C ASP A 215 2.97 20.74 4.60
N ALA A 216 2.39 21.86 5.05
CA ALA A 216 1.00 22.20 4.77
C ALA A 216 0.67 22.20 3.27
N ARG A 217 1.63 22.62 2.41
CA ARG A 217 1.44 22.67 0.95
C ARG A 217 1.27 21.28 0.33
N THR A 218 1.83 20.25 0.94
CA THR A 218 1.64 18.85 0.52
C THR A 218 0.14 18.48 0.51
N LEU A 219 -0.64 18.95 1.48
CA LEU A 219 -2.07 18.65 1.59
C LEU A 219 -2.93 19.33 0.51
N LEU A 220 -2.43 20.37 -0.16
CA LEU A 220 -3.16 21.04 -1.25
C LEU A 220 -3.47 20.10 -2.42
N PHE A 221 -2.62 19.08 -2.60
CA PHE A 221 -2.70 18.09 -3.68
C PHE A 221 -3.34 16.77 -3.25
N LEU A 222 -3.68 16.62 -1.96
CA LEU A 222 -4.28 15.40 -1.40
C LEU A 222 -5.76 15.63 -1.13
N ASP A 223 -6.58 15.55 -2.17
CA ASP A 223 -7.99 15.98 -2.18
C ASP A 223 -8.84 15.35 -1.07
N GLU A 224 -8.69 14.05 -0.87
CA GLU A 224 -9.47 13.29 0.10
C GLU A 224 -8.96 13.44 1.54
N LEU A 225 -7.76 14.00 1.75
CA LEU A 225 -7.19 14.13 3.09
C LEU A 225 -7.74 15.37 3.82
N GLU A 226 -8.32 15.15 5.00
CA GLU A 226 -8.79 16.21 5.91
C GLU A 226 -7.82 16.46 7.07
N ARG A 227 -7.18 15.41 7.57
CA ARG A 227 -6.24 15.53 8.68
C ARG A 227 -4.99 14.68 8.42
N LEU A 228 -3.82 15.28 8.58
CA LEU A 228 -2.55 14.57 8.65
C LEU A 228 -1.93 14.76 10.02
N THR A 229 -1.54 13.67 10.68
CA THR A 229 -0.78 13.71 11.93
C THR A 229 0.59 13.10 11.68
N ILE A 230 1.64 13.79 12.13
CA ILE A 230 3.02 13.33 12.09
C ILE A 230 3.54 13.31 13.53
N ILE A 231 4.06 12.16 13.97
CA ILE A 231 4.60 11.97 15.32
C ILE A 231 6.03 11.48 15.20
N GLN A 232 6.96 12.21 15.80
CA GLN A 232 8.38 11.86 15.76
C GLN A 232 9.16 12.64 16.82
N ASN A 233 10.15 12.00 17.46
CA ASN A 233 10.99 12.65 18.47
C ASN A 233 10.19 13.36 19.58
N GLU A 234 9.09 12.76 20.02
CA GLU A 234 8.12 13.32 20.98
C GLU A 234 7.36 14.57 20.50
N GLU A 235 7.64 15.05 19.29
CA GLU A 235 6.91 16.13 18.64
C GLU A 235 5.72 15.56 17.86
N LYS A 236 4.58 16.25 17.97
CA LYS A 236 3.36 15.96 17.23
C LYS A 236 2.99 17.16 16.38
N ILE A 237 3.05 16.99 15.07
CA ILE A 237 2.57 17.97 14.09
C ILE A 237 1.24 17.51 13.54
N VAL A 238 0.24 18.39 13.51
CA VAL A 238 -1.07 18.12 12.91
C VAL A 238 -1.38 19.17 11.87
N PHE A 239 -1.78 18.72 10.68
CA PHE A 239 -2.33 19.57 9.63
C PHE A 239 -3.82 19.28 9.49
N ASP A 240 -4.65 20.27 9.83
CA ASP A 240 -6.10 20.20 9.62
C ASP A 240 -6.47 20.98 8.37
N LYS A 241 -6.99 20.28 7.37
CA LYS A 241 -7.41 20.82 6.10
C LYS A 241 -8.92 20.88 6.02
N THR A 242 -9.45 22.07 5.76
CA THR A 242 -10.85 22.29 5.40
C THR A 242 -10.93 22.75 3.96
N THR A 243 -11.85 22.16 3.18
CA THR A 243 -12.11 22.56 1.79
C THR A 243 -13.54 23.05 1.65
N THR A 244 -13.71 24.30 1.21
CA THR A 244 -15.02 24.91 0.93
C THR A 244 -15.18 25.19 -0.56
N VAL A 245 -16.27 24.71 -1.15
CA VAL A 245 -16.61 25.04 -2.54
C VAL A 245 -17.08 26.49 -2.62
N LYS A 246 -16.40 27.32 -3.43
CA LYS A 246 -16.81 28.70 -3.70
C LYS A 246 -17.65 28.79 -4.97
N THR A 247 -17.22 28.11 -6.02
CA THR A 247 -17.92 27.98 -7.31
C THR A 247 -17.71 26.57 -7.88
N GLU A 248 -18.29 26.24 -9.04
CA GLU A 248 -18.03 24.96 -9.73
C GLU A 248 -16.53 24.71 -10.00
N GLU A 249 -15.75 25.77 -10.20
CA GLU A 249 -14.34 25.70 -10.64
C GLU A 249 -13.36 26.12 -9.54
N GLN A 250 -13.86 26.61 -8.40
CA GLN A 250 -13.04 27.18 -7.33
C GLN A 250 -13.34 26.53 -5.98
N ARG A 251 -12.27 26.07 -5.33
CA ARG A 251 -12.29 25.59 -3.95
C ARG A 251 -11.36 26.43 -3.11
N LEU A 252 -11.85 26.89 -1.96
CA LEU A 252 -11.01 27.48 -0.92
C LEU A 252 -10.51 26.37 -0.02
N VAL A 253 -9.21 26.25 0.14
CA VAL A 253 -8.55 25.30 1.03
C VAL A 253 -7.89 26.08 2.15
N SER A 254 -8.29 25.80 3.39
CA SER A 254 -7.68 26.38 4.58
C SER A 254 -6.98 25.26 5.35
N ILE A 255 -5.73 25.49 5.75
CA ILE A 255 -4.91 24.51 6.48
C ILE A 255 -4.44 25.16 7.77
N THR A 256 -4.75 24.53 8.90
CA THR A 256 -4.24 24.95 10.21
C THR A 256 -3.18 23.95 10.66
N THR A 257 -2.00 24.46 11.01
CA THR A 257 -0.90 23.64 11.52
C THR A 257 -0.82 23.77 13.02
N TYR A 258 -0.79 22.63 13.70
CA TYR A 258 -0.58 22.53 15.13
C TYR A 258 0.74 21.83 15.41
N VAL A 259 1.52 22.34 16.36
CA VAL A 259 2.69 21.65 16.92
C VAL A 259 2.45 21.47 18.41
N ASN A 260 2.44 20.23 18.87
CA ASN A 260 2.14 19.87 20.26
C ASN A 260 0.84 20.50 20.77
N ASP A 261 -0.20 20.45 19.93
CA ASP A 261 -1.56 20.97 20.14
C ASP A 261 -1.69 22.51 20.14
N ASP A 262 -0.58 23.26 20.01
CA ASP A 262 -0.60 24.71 19.82
C ASP A 262 -0.67 25.07 18.33
N ILE A 263 -1.51 26.04 17.96
CA ILE A 263 -1.58 26.56 16.59
C ILE A 263 -0.29 27.33 16.30
N THR A 264 0.46 26.91 15.29
CA THR A 264 1.70 27.57 14.86
C THR A 264 1.56 28.28 13.53
N ASP A 265 0.65 27.83 12.67
CA ASP A 265 0.48 28.39 11.34
C ASP A 265 -0.96 28.26 10.82
N PHE A 266 -1.33 29.15 9.89
CA PHE A 266 -2.59 29.11 9.18
C PHE A 266 -2.40 29.59 7.74
N ASP A 267 -2.75 28.71 6.81
CA ASP A 267 -2.64 28.92 5.39
C ASP A 267 -4.03 28.93 4.72
N GLU A 268 -4.24 29.83 3.78
CA GLU A 268 -5.45 29.84 2.95
C GLU A 268 -5.11 29.95 1.46
N TRP A 269 -5.67 29.04 0.66
CA TRP A 269 -5.36 28.88 -0.74
C TRP A 269 -6.63 28.77 -1.58
N CYS A 270 -6.69 29.50 -2.69
CA CYS A 270 -7.73 29.30 -3.69
C CYS A 270 -7.23 28.34 -4.77
N ARG A 271 -7.85 27.16 -4.86
CA ARG A 271 -7.54 26.14 -5.86
C ARG A 271 -8.54 26.18 -7.00
N PHE A 272 -8.02 26.27 -8.21
CA PHE A 272 -8.80 26.26 -9.45
C PHE A 272 -8.74 24.87 -10.08
N SER A 273 -9.90 24.28 -10.35
CA SER A 273 -10.01 23.05 -11.12
C SER A 273 -10.56 23.40 -12.51
N PRO A 274 -9.79 23.23 -13.60
CA PRO A 274 -10.29 23.57 -14.93
C PRO A 274 -11.44 22.65 -15.32
N LYS A 275 -12.48 23.20 -15.97
CA LYS A 275 -13.48 22.40 -16.67
C LYS A 275 -12.75 21.54 -17.72
N MET A 276 -12.79 20.22 -17.57
CA MET A 276 -12.57 19.33 -18.70
C MET A 276 -13.76 19.47 -19.65
N THR A 277 -13.72 20.46 -20.54
CA THR A 277 -14.59 20.50 -21.72
C THR A 277 -13.74 20.20 -22.93
N ALA A 278 -13.49 18.93 -23.20
CA ALA A 278 -13.00 18.49 -24.50
C ALA A 278 -14.18 18.48 -25.49
N CYS A 279 -14.57 19.65 -25.99
CA CYS A 279 -15.37 19.76 -27.22
C CYS A 279 -14.39 19.99 -28.38
N ILE A 280 -13.87 18.91 -28.95
CA ILE A 280 -13.28 18.98 -30.29
C ILE A 280 -14.46 18.93 -31.27
N SER A 281 -15.01 20.09 -31.63
CA SER A 281 -15.80 20.21 -32.85
C SER A 281 -14.83 20.23 -34.02
N LEU A 282 -14.67 19.09 -34.70
CA LEU A 282 -14.03 19.06 -36.02
C LEU A 282 -14.91 19.86 -37.00
N PRO A 283 -14.36 20.81 -37.78
CA PRO A 283 -15.13 21.44 -38.83
C PRO A 283 -15.50 20.39 -39.89
N MET A 284 -16.77 20.36 -40.28
CA MET A 284 -17.21 19.57 -41.42
C MET A 284 -16.50 20.05 -42.68
N ALA A 285 -15.82 19.14 -43.37
CA ALA A 285 -15.34 19.39 -44.71
C ALA A 285 -16.56 19.52 -45.65
N GLU A 286 -16.75 20.71 -46.23
CA GLU A 286 -17.57 20.87 -47.42
C GLU A 286 -16.85 20.16 -48.58
N GLU A 287 -17.40 19.04 -49.02
CA GLU A 287 -17.06 18.44 -50.30
C GLU A 287 -17.61 19.35 -51.42
N MET A 288 -16.72 20.01 -52.15
CA MET A 288 -17.03 20.58 -53.46
C MET A 288 -17.13 19.43 -54.47
N TYR A 289 -18.32 19.26 -55.04
CA TYR A 289 -18.55 18.73 -56.39
C TYR A 289 -19.38 19.74 -57.19
#